data_AF-A0A4Y2BCA4-F1
#
_entry.id   AF-A0A4Y2BCA4-F1
#
_cell.length_a   1.000
_cell.length_b   1.000
_cell.length_c   1.000
_cell.angle_alpha   90.00
_cell.angle_beta   90.00
_cell.angle_gamma   90.00
#
_symmetry.space_group_name_H-M   'P 1'
#
loop_
_entity.id
_entity.type
_entity.pdbx_description
1 polymer ?
#
loop_
_entity_poly.entity_id
_entity_poly.type
_entity_poly.pdbx_seq_one_letter_code
_entity_poly.pdbx_strand_id
1 'polypeptide(L)'
;MKQRQEEMKQRQTEMKQRQTEMKQRQTEMKQSQEYMRANILNMISTKVDAIVEKNEERLDKVEAKFDTIEEKFDAIENRVDTIQQNFGKLEQEIDKLKKVERIPEGFEDYTGKMIQNSREAEIIQHAPIIAKPSIKLSTYDGKTSWQVYKTQFSIVAKANAWDSPTCCTSAS
;
A
#
# COMPACT_ATOMS: atom_id res chain seq x y z
N MET A 1 -5.23 -104.08 -43.75
CA MET A 1 -6.16 -103.03 -44.25
C MET A 1 -6.96 -102.39 -43.12
N LYS A 2 -7.74 -103.15 -42.33
CA LYS A 2 -8.55 -102.62 -41.22
C LYS A 2 -7.75 -101.86 -40.14
N GLN A 3 -6.61 -102.39 -39.68
CA GLN A 3 -5.77 -101.74 -38.66
C GLN A 3 -5.30 -100.33 -39.06
N ARG A 4 -4.82 -100.16 -40.30
CA ARG A 4 -4.42 -98.85 -40.83
C ARG A 4 -5.56 -97.83 -40.88
N GLN A 5 -6.80 -98.27 -41.12
CA GLN A 5 -7.97 -97.38 -41.11
C GLN A 5 -8.32 -96.95 -39.68
N GLU A 6 -8.18 -97.85 -38.71
CA GLU A 6 -8.44 -97.55 -37.30
C GLU A 6 -7.41 -96.57 -36.71
N GLU A 7 -6.12 -96.78 -37.00
CA GLU A 7 -5.05 -95.85 -36.62
C GLU A 7 -5.26 -94.45 -37.23
N MET A 8 -5.76 -94.37 -38.47
CA MET A 8 -6.08 -93.10 -39.11
C MET A 8 -7.25 -92.39 -38.43
N LYS A 9 -8.31 -93.12 -38.07
CA LYS A 9 -9.44 -92.57 -37.31
C LYS A 9 -9.00 -92.07 -35.94
N GLN A 10 -8.18 -92.84 -35.24
CA GLN A 10 -7.61 -92.45 -33.95
C GLN A 10 -6.77 -91.17 -34.07
N ARG A 11 -5.91 -91.07 -35.09
CA ARG A 11 -5.14 -89.84 -35.35
C ARG A 11 -6.04 -88.64 -35.64
N GLN A 12 -7.14 -88.84 -36.37
CA GLN A 12 -8.12 -87.76 -36.62
C GLN A 12 -8.83 -87.32 -35.33
N THR A 13 -9.18 -88.26 -34.44
CA THR A 13 -9.81 -87.92 -33.15
C THR A 13 -8.84 -87.18 -32.23
N GLU A 14 -7.59 -87.63 -32.14
CA GLU A 14 -6.55 -86.95 -31.35
C GLU A 14 -6.26 -85.53 -31.89
N MET A 15 -6.23 -85.37 -33.22
CA MET A 15 -6.04 -84.06 -33.84
C MET A 15 -7.21 -83.11 -33.51
N LYS A 16 -8.46 -83.60 -33.59
CA LYS A 16 -9.65 -82.81 -33.22
C LYS A 16 -9.61 -82.43 -31.74
N GLN A 17 -9.23 -83.36 -30.87
CA GLN A 17 -9.08 -83.10 -29.44
C GLN A 17 -8.01 -82.02 -29.17
N ARG A 18 -6.84 -82.12 -29.82
CA ARG A 18 -5.80 -81.08 -29.71
C ARG A 18 -6.29 -79.71 -30.20
N GLN A 19 -7.08 -79.68 -31.27
CA GLN A 19 -7.70 -78.44 -31.75
C GLN A 19 -8.69 -77.86 -30.74
N THR A 20 -9.50 -78.68 -30.07
CA THR A 20 -10.43 -78.21 -29.04
C THR A 20 -9.70 -77.70 -27.80
N GLU A 21 -8.66 -78.40 -27.35
CA GLU A 21 -7.83 -77.96 -26.21
C GLU A 21 -7.10 -76.66 -26.53
N MET A 22 -6.59 -76.49 -27.76
CA MET A 22 -5.97 -75.24 -28.19
C MET A 22 -6.95 -74.08 -28.20
N LYS A 23 -8.17 -74.29 -28.72
CA LYS A 23 -9.23 -73.28 -28.68
C LYS A 23 -9.61 -72.91 -27.24
N GLN A 24 -9.71 -73.90 -26.37
CA GLN A 24 -9.99 -73.66 -24.95
C GLN A 24 -8.88 -72.83 -24.29
N ARG A 25 -7.61 -73.19 -24.49
CA ARG A 25 -6.47 -72.40 -23.98
C ARG A 25 -6.47 -70.97 -24.52
N GLN A 26 -6.83 -70.76 -25.78
CA GLN A 26 -6.99 -69.42 -26.34
C GLN A 26 -8.11 -68.64 -25.66
N THR A 27 -9.24 -69.28 -25.35
CA THR A 27 -10.34 -68.60 -24.63
C THR A 27 -9.98 -68.25 -23.20
N GLU A 28 -9.30 -69.14 -22.48
CA GLU A 28 -8.83 -68.89 -21.10
C GLU A 28 -7.81 -67.75 -21.07
N MET A 29 -6.88 -67.73 -22.02
CA MET A 29 -5.92 -66.64 -22.15
C MET A 29 -6.61 -65.30 -22.42
N LYS A 30 -7.61 -65.26 -23.31
CA LYS A 30 -8.40 -64.06 -23.58
C LYS A 30 -9.16 -63.60 -22.34
N GLN A 31 -9.79 -64.52 -21.62
CA GLN A 31 -10.51 -64.20 -20.38
C GLN A 31 -9.57 -63.66 -19.31
N SER A 32 -8.39 -64.25 -19.15
CA SER A 32 -7.36 -63.76 -18.23
C SER A 32 -6.88 -62.35 -18.60
N GLN A 33 -6.68 -62.08 -19.89
CA GLN A 33 -6.33 -60.74 -20.38
C GLN A 33 -7.43 -59.72 -20.11
N GLU A 34 -8.70 -60.06 -20.37
CA GLU A 34 -9.84 -59.19 -20.09
C GLU A 34 -10.00 -58.92 -18.59
N TYR A 35 -9.78 -59.93 -17.74
CA TYR A 35 -9.78 -59.74 -16.29
C TYR A 35 -8.70 -58.77 -15.83
N MET A 36 -7.47 -58.93 -16.33
CA MET A 36 -6.37 -57.99 -16.02
C MET A 36 -6.67 -56.58 -16.53
N ARG A 37 -7.22 -56.44 -17.75
CA ARG A 37 -7.63 -55.15 -18.30
C ARG A 37 -8.68 -54.47 -17.44
N ALA A 38 -9.74 -55.20 -17.07
CA ALA A 38 -10.82 -54.67 -16.24
C ALA A 38 -10.29 -54.20 -14.88
N ASN A 39 -9.43 -54.98 -14.23
CA ASN A 39 -8.83 -54.61 -12.95
C ASN A 39 -7.94 -53.36 -13.06
N ILE A 40 -7.11 -53.27 -14.11
CA ILE A 40 -6.27 -52.09 -14.36
C ILE A 40 -7.15 -50.87 -14.59
N LEU A 41 -8.18 -50.97 -15.44
CA LEU A 41 -9.10 -49.88 -15.71
C LEU A 41 -9.83 -49.42 -14.44
N ASN A 42 -10.31 -50.34 -13.61
CA ASN A 42 -10.99 -49.99 -12.36
C ASN A 42 -10.03 -49.30 -11.36
N MET A 43 -8.80 -49.78 -11.24
CA MET A 43 -7.78 -49.14 -10.41
C MET A 43 -7.44 -47.74 -10.92
N ILE A 44 -7.35 -47.55 -12.23
CA ILE A 44 -7.11 -46.23 -12.83
C ILE A 44 -8.31 -45.32 -12.58
N SER A 45 -9.54 -45.78 -12.82
CA SER A 45 -10.76 -45.01 -12.59
C SER A 45 -10.83 -44.50 -11.17
N THR A 46 -10.72 -45.40 -10.17
CA THR A 46 -10.76 -45.03 -8.75
C THR A 46 -9.67 -44.04 -8.35
N LYS A 47 -8.46 -44.16 -8.91
CA LYS A 47 -7.40 -43.17 -8.67
C LYS A 47 -7.67 -41.83 -9.34
N VAL A 48 -8.23 -41.83 -10.55
CA VAL A 48 -8.60 -40.61 -11.27
C VAL A 48 -9.71 -39.90 -10.52
N ASP A 49 -10.75 -40.60 -10.08
CA ASP A 49 -11.87 -40.05 -9.32
C ASP A 49 -11.37 -39.37 -8.03
N ALA A 50 -10.49 -40.04 -7.28
CA ALA A 50 -9.88 -39.47 -6.08
C ALA A 50 -9.00 -38.21 -6.35
N ILE A 51 -8.33 -38.16 -7.51
CA ILE A 51 -7.56 -36.98 -7.93
C ILE A 51 -8.50 -35.83 -8.29
N VAL A 52 -9.60 -36.12 -8.99
CA VAL A 52 -10.61 -35.14 -9.37
C VAL A 52 -11.24 -34.52 -8.13
N GLU A 53 -11.75 -35.34 -7.20
CA GLU A 53 -12.35 -34.89 -5.94
C GLU A 53 -11.39 -33.97 -5.15
N LYS A 54 -10.14 -34.41 -4.99
CA LYS A 54 -9.11 -33.59 -4.31
C LYS A 54 -8.83 -32.27 -5.02
N ASN A 55 -8.91 -32.24 -6.35
CA ASN A 55 -8.70 -31.01 -7.11
C ASN A 55 -9.92 -30.08 -7.01
N GLU A 56 -11.14 -30.62 -7.03
CA GLU A 56 -12.37 -29.86 -6.77
C GLU A 56 -12.31 -29.18 -5.40
N GLU A 57 -11.99 -29.90 -4.32
CA GLU A 57 -11.82 -29.31 -2.99
C GLU A 57 -10.76 -28.19 -2.94
N ARG A 58 -9.70 -28.31 -3.74
CA ARG A 58 -8.65 -27.29 -3.82
C ARG A 58 -9.13 -26.06 -4.59
N LEU A 59 -9.95 -26.25 -5.62
CA LEU A 59 -10.55 -25.16 -6.39
C LEU A 59 -11.55 -24.39 -5.53
N ASP A 60 -12.41 -25.07 -4.76
CA ASP A 60 -13.35 -24.43 -3.83
C ASP A 60 -12.61 -23.54 -2.81
N LYS A 61 -11.48 -24.03 -2.27
CA LYS A 61 -10.64 -23.26 -1.35
C LYS A 61 -9.97 -22.05 -2.01
N VAL A 62 -9.72 -22.11 -3.31
CA VAL A 62 -9.15 -20.99 -4.07
C VAL A 62 -10.24 -19.97 -4.35
N GLU A 63 -11.43 -20.41 -4.76
CA GLU A 63 -12.60 -19.55 -4.98
C GLU A 63 -12.97 -18.76 -3.72
N ALA A 64 -13.09 -19.42 -2.57
CA ALA A 64 -13.35 -18.74 -1.29
C ALA A 64 -12.27 -17.69 -0.91
N LYS A 65 -11.01 -17.91 -1.32
CA LYS A 65 -9.95 -16.91 -1.14
C LYS A 65 -10.10 -15.74 -2.10
N PHE A 66 -10.58 -15.96 -3.31
CA PHE A 66 -10.91 -14.89 -4.25
C PHE A 66 -12.05 -14.03 -3.72
N ASP A 67 -13.13 -14.63 -3.20
CA ASP A 67 -14.22 -13.87 -2.55
C ASP A 67 -13.70 -12.97 -1.43
N THR A 68 -12.84 -13.52 -0.56
CA THR A 68 -12.20 -12.76 0.53
C THR A 68 -11.31 -11.63 0.00
N ILE A 69 -10.66 -11.82 -1.15
CA ILE A 69 -9.83 -10.80 -1.79
C ILE A 69 -10.71 -9.69 -2.36
N GLU A 70 -11.80 -10.04 -3.04
CA GLU A 70 -12.77 -9.08 -3.58
C GLU A 70 -13.34 -8.17 -2.48
N GLU A 71 -13.80 -8.74 -1.35
CA GLU A 71 -14.27 -7.95 -0.20
C GLU A 71 -13.19 -6.98 0.33
N LYS A 72 -11.92 -7.40 0.34
CA LYS A 72 -10.82 -6.53 0.76
C LYS A 72 -10.54 -5.42 -0.24
N PHE A 73 -10.70 -5.69 -1.54
CA PHE A 73 -10.57 -4.66 -2.57
C PHE A 73 -11.67 -3.61 -2.41
N ASP A 74 -12.93 -4.02 -2.24
CA ASP A 74 -14.05 -3.10 -1.96
C ASP A 74 -13.78 -2.24 -0.72
N ALA A 75 -13.26 -2.84 0.36
CA ALA A 75 -12.89 -2.11 1.56
C ALA A 75 -11.74 -1.11 1.33
N ILE A 76 -10.77 -1.45 0.47
CA ILE A 76 -9.68 -0.56 0.09
C ILE A 76 -10.20 0.60 -0.76
N GLU A 77 -11.04 0.35 -1.74
CA GLU A 77 -11.66 1.39 -2.58
C GLU A 77 -12.39 2.43 -1.73
N ASN A 78 -13.26 1.98 -0.81
CA ASN A 78 -13.97 2.87 0.11
C ASN A 78 -13.02 3.72 0.99
N ARG A 79 -11.90 3.13 1.44
CA ARG A 79 -10.88 3.87 2.22
C ARG A 79 -10.15 4.89 1.36
N VAL A 80 -9.85 4.56 0.10
CA VAL A 80 -9.23 5.48 -0.86
C VAL A 80 -10.15 6.66 -1.13
N ASP A 81 -11.44 6.43 -1.35
CA ASP A 81 -12.43 7.50 -1.55
C ASP A 81 -12.49 8.45 -0.33
N THR A 82 -12.51 7.86 0.87
CA THR A 82 -12.49 8.65 2.12
C THR A 82 -11.22 9.51 2.24
N ILE A 83 -10.06 8.94 1.89
CA ILE A 83 -8.78 9.66 1.89
C ILE A 83 -8.82 10.80 0.87
N GLN A 84 -9.29 10.57 -0.36
CA GLN A 84 -9.42 11.59 -1.40
C GLN A 84 -10.31 12.75 -0.94
N GLN A 85 -11.45 12.47 -0.32
CA GLN A 85 -12.33 13.51 0.24
C GLN A 85 -11.64 14.34 1.33
N ASN A 86 -10.88 13.69 2.22
CA ASN A 86 -10.15 14.39 3.28
C ASN A 86 -9.00 15.25 2.72
N PHE A 87 -8.31 14.78 1.69
CA PHE A 87 -7.31 15.59 0.98
C PHE A 87 -7.95 16.83 0.36
N GLY A 88 -9.10 16.70 -0.31
CA GLY A 88 -9.81 17.86 -0.86
C GLY A 88 -10.23 18.88 0.20
N LYS A 89 -10.62 18.44 1.40
CA LYS A 89 -10.89 19.35 2.54
C LYS A 89 -9.62 20.05 3.02
N LEU A 90 -8.50 19.33 3.13
CA LEU A 90 -7.22 19.91 3.54
C LEU A 90 -6.72 20.96 2.53
N GLU A 91 -6.88 20.71 1.23
CA GLU A 91 -6.56 21.69 0.18
C GLU A 91 -7.35 22.99 0.37
N GLN A 92 -8.64 22.91 0.68
CA GLN A 92 -9.48 24.08 0.95
C GLN A 92 -9.04 24.85 2.21
N GLU A 93 -8.68 24.15 3.30
CA GLU A 93 -8.18 24.79 4.52
C GLU A 93 -6.82 25.46 4.30
N ILE A 94 -5.94 24.84 3.53
CA ILE A 94 -4.64 25.43 3.14
C ILE A 94 -4.87 26.72 2.32
N ASP A 95 -5.82 26.72 1.38
CA ASP A 95 -6.14 27.91 0.60
C ASP A 95 -6.71 29.06 1.45
N LYS A 96 -7.46 28.75 2.51
CA LYS A 96 -7.90 29.76 3.49
C LYS A 96 -6.71 30.34 4.26
N LEU A 97 -5.79 29.52 4.73
CA LEU A 97 -4.60 29.96 5.46
C LEU A 97 -3.69 30.85 4.61
N LYS A 98 -3.48 30.50 3.33
CA LYS A 98 -2.71 31.34 2.38
C LYS A 98 -3.29 32.75 2.22
N LYS A 99 -4.62 32.90 2.30
CA LYS A 99 -5.27 34.23 2.22
C LYS A 99 -4.99 35.08 3.46
N VAL A 100 -4.81 34.47 4.64
CA VAL A 100 -4.50 35.17 5.90
C VAL A 100 -3.05 35.67 5.94
N GLU A 101 -2.13 34.96 5.28
CA GLU A 101 -0.72 35.39 5.19
C GLU A 101 -0.50 36.61 4.29
N ARG A 102 -1.44 36.91 3.37
CA ARG A 102 -1.36 38.13 2.56
C ARG A 102 -1.61 39.34 3.47
N ILE A 103 -0.53 40.03 3.88
CA ILE A 103 -0.61 41.35 4.50
C ILE A 103 -1.51 42.20 3.60
N PRO A 104 -2.59 42.82 4.12
CA PRO A 104 -3.46 43.65 3.32
C PRO A 104 -2.62 44.72 2.62
N GLU A 105 -2.69 44.78 1.29
CA GLU A 105 -2.13 45.88 0.52
C GLU A 105 -2.71 47.18 1.07
N GLY A 106 -1.88 47.95 1.79
CA GLY A 106 -2.31 49.14 2.53
C GLY A 106 -1.90 49.20 4.01
N PHE A 107 -1.41 48.11 4.62
CA PHE A 107 -0.89 48.19 6.00
C PHE A 107 0.37 49.08 6.08
N GLU A 108 1.18 49.10 5.02
CA GLU A 108 2.32 50.00 4.86
C GLU A 108 1.87 51.48 4.75
N ASP A 109 0.77 51.76 4.04
CA ASP A 109 0.20 53.12 3.92
C ASP A 109 -0.36 53.65 5.26
N TYR A 110 -0.95 52.76 6.07
CA TYR A 110 -1.48 53.13 7.38
C TYR A 110 -0.36 53.52 8.37
N THR A 111 0.75 52.79 8.37
CA THR A 111 1.92 53.14 9.19
C THR A 111 2.61 54.42 8.70
N GLY A 112 2.68 54.63 7.38
CA GLY A 112 3.21 55.86 6.78
C GLY A 112 2.40 57.12 7.14
N LYS A 113 1.07 57.03 7.11
CA LYS A 113 0.16 58.14 7.48
C LYS A 113 0.23 58.49 8.96
N MET A 114 0.33 57.50 9.86
CA MET A 114 0.52 57.78 11.29
C MET A 114 1.85 58.48 11.58
N ILE A 115 2.92 58.14 10.85
CA ILE A 115 4.23 58.78 10.99
C ILE A 115 4.23 60.22 10.45
N GLN A 116 3.57 60.49 9.31
CA GLN A 116 3.48 61.85 8.77
C GLN A 116 2.65 62.80 9.65
N ASN A 117 1.62 62.28 10.32
CA ASN A 117 0.78 63.06 11.23
C ASN A 117 1.46 63.36 12.59
N SER A 118 2.61 62.75 12.89
CA SER A 118 3.41 63.04 14.10
C SER A 118 4.42 64.19 13.92
N ARG A 119 4.32 65.01 12.86
CA ARG A 119 5.13 66.23 12.70
C ARG A 119 4.68 67.43 13.55
N GLU A 120 4.23 67.16 14.77
CA GLU A 120 4.10 68.18 15.84
C GLU A 120 5.00 67.82 17.04
N ALA A 121 6.19 67.30 16.79
CA ALA A 121 7.24 67.16 17.79
C ALA A 121 8.33 68.22 17.58
N GLU A 122 7.94 69.49 17.46
CA GLU A 122 8.86 70.63 17.35
C GLU A 122 9.22 71.26 18.71
N ILE A 123 9.07 70.52 19.82
CA ILE A 123 9.40 71.02 21.16
C ILE A 123 10.20 69.99 21.95
N ILE A 124 11.40 69.64 21.48
CA ILE A 124 12.47 69.17 22.37
C ILE A 124 13.79 69.80 21.91
N GLN A 125 13.87 71.12 21.88
CA GLN A 125 15.14 71.80 21.59
C GLN A 125 16.04 71.90 22.84
N HIS A 126 15.53 71.67 24.05
CA HIS A 126 16.29 71.85 25.31
C HIS A 126 16.12 70.68 26.31
N ALA A 127 16.19 69.43 25.83
CA ALA A 127 16.38 68.29 26.75
C ALA A 127 17.88 67.99 26.90
N PRO A 128 18.42 67.90 28.14
CA PRO A 128 19.79 67.48 28.35
C PRO A 128 19.99 66.06 27.83
N ILE A 129 21.20 65.75 27.34
CA ILE A 129 21.60 64.41 26.89
C ILE A 129 21.56 63.49 28.13
N ILE A 130 20.45 62.79 28.33
CA ILE A 130 20.34 61.73 29.33
C ILE A 130 20.91 60.46 28.72
N ALA A 131 21.82 59.82 29.45
CA ALA A 131 22.58 58.64 29.05
C ALA A 131 21.74 57.55 28.37
N LYS A 132 22.30 56.91 27.33
CA LYS A 132 21.71 55.76 26.62
C LYS A 132 21.25 54.69 27.64
N PRO A 133 19.95 54.35 27.71
CA PRO A 133 19.50 53.28 28.58
C PRO A 133 19.91 51.93 28.00
N SER A 134 20.76 51.18 28.70
CA SER A 134 21.08 49.79 28.35
C SER A 134 19.96 48.87 28.82
N ILE A 135 18.89 48.79 28.03
CA ILE A 135 17.80 47.84 28.28
C ILE A 135 18.32 46.44 27.95
N LYS A 136 18.34 45.55 28.95
CA LYS A 136 18.74 44.15 28.77
C LYS A 136 17.53 43.29 28.45
N LEU A 137 17.73 42.32 27.56
CA LEU A 137 16.73 41.32 27.21
C LEU A 137 16.44 40.43 28.43
N SER A 138 15.17 40.09 28.67
CA SER A 138 14.82 39.14 29.72
C SER A 138 15.39 37.75 29.39
N THR A 139 15.93 37.07 30.40
CA THR A 139 16.39 35.68 30.28
C THR A 139 15.22 34.76 29.92
N TYR A 140 15.43 33.89 28.94
CA TYR A 140 14.40 32.94 28.47
C TYR A 140 13.94 32.02 29.60
N ASP A 141 12.62 31.95 29.82
CA ASP A 141 12.00 31.23 30.95
C ASP A 141 11.28 29.93 30.55
N GLY A 142 11.35 29.55 29.27
CA GLY A 142 10.68 28.35 28.73
C GLY A 142 9.15 28.43 28.63
N LYS A 143 8.54 29.51 29.13
CA LYS A 143 7.07 29.72 29.11
C LYS A 143 6.64 30.73 28.06
N THR A 144 7.55 31.62 27.65
CA THR A 144 7.29 32.66 26.65
C THR A 144 7.38 32.12 25.22
N SER A 145 6.39 32.42 24.38
CA SER A 145 6.39 31.96 22.99
C SER A 145 7.47 32.66 22.16
N TRP A 146 7.98 31.97 21.13
CA TRP A 146 9.03 32.50 20.23
C TRP A 146 8.64 33.83 19.56
N GLN A 147 7.35 34.04 19.31
CA GLN A 147 6.85 35.26 18.70
C GLN A 147 6.95 36.46 19.66
N VAL A 148 6.68 36.24 20.95
CA VAL A 148 6.83 37.28 22.00
C VAL A 148 8.30 37.64 22.17
N TYR A 149 9.19 36.65 22.11
CA TYR A 149 10.64 36.88 22.17
C TYR A 149 11.16 37.73 20.99
N LYS A 150 10.71 37.43 19.76
CA LYS A 150 11.08 38.23 18.57
C LYS A 150 10.60 39.68 18.68
N THR A 151 9.41 39.90 19.22
CA THR A 151 8.88 41.25 19.46
C THR A 151 9.71 41.99 20.51
N GLN A 152 10.02 41.35 21.64
CA GLN A 152 10.88 41.94 22.68
C GLN A 152 12.27 42.26 22.14
N PHE A 153 12.89 41.35 21.38
CA PHE A 153 14.19 41.57 20.75
C PHE A 153 14.17 42.78 19.82
N SER A 154 13.16 42.89 18.95
CA SER A 154 13.04 44.01 18.00
C SER A 154 12.88 45.37 18.68
N ILE A 155 12.18 45.40 19.82
CA ILE A 155 12.02 46.61 20.62
C ILE A 155 13.36 47.01 21.25
N VAL A 156 14.07 46.03 21.84
CA VAL A 156 15.38 46.26 22.48
C VAL A 156 16.44 46.66 21.45
N ALA A 157 16.44 46.04 20.27
CA ALA A 157 17.37 46.34 19.20
C ALA A 157 17.16 47.76 18.65
N LYS A 158 15.92 48.20 18.47
CA LYS A 158 15.59 49.58 18.10
C LYS A 158 15.95 50.59 19.18
N ALA A 159 15.63 50.30 20.45
CA ALA A 159 15.92 51.20 21.57
C ALA A 159 17.42 51.40 21.79
N ASN A 160 18.23 50.36 21.52
CA ASN A 160 19.68 50.43 21.58
C ASN A 160 20.34 50.81 20.24
N ALA A 161 19.54 51.11 19.20
CA ALA A 161 20.00 51.39 17.83
C ALA A 161 20.92 50.30 17.22
N TRP A 162 20.75 49.03 17.62
CA TRP A 162 21.45 47.88 17.04
C TRP A 162 21.09 47.66 15.57
N ASP A 163 19.90 48.12 15.16
CA ASP A 163 19.39 47.99 13.79
C ASP A 163 19.84 49.14 12.87
N SER A 164 20.65 50.09 13.37
CA SER A 164 21.13 51.23 12.60
C SER A 164 22.44 50.90 11.87
N PRO A 165 22.58 51.20 10.55
CA PRO A 165 23.81 50.97 9.80
C PRO A 165 25.01 51.79 10.31
N THR A 166 24.79 52.77 11.19
CA THR A 166 25.85 53.57 11.82
C THR A 166 26.50 52.90 13.05
N CYS A 167 25.92 51.81 13.57
CA CYS A 167 26.36 51.18 14.83
C CYS A 167 27.81 50.64 14.78
N CYS A 168 28.37 50.40 13.59
CA CYS A 168 29.70 49.81 13.43
C CYS A 168 30.82 50.82 13.14
N THR A 169 30.63 52.13 13.35
CA THR A 169 31.67 53.16 13.07
C THR A 169 32.32 53.78 14.30
N SER A 170 32.15 53.19 15.49
CA SER A 170 32.90 53.62 16.68
C SER A 170 33.42 52.42 17.47
N ALA A 171 34.39 51.71 16.90
CA ALA A 171 35.42 51.03 17.65
C ALA A 171 36.74 51.34 16.91
N SER A 172 37.60 52.09 17.60
CA SER A 172 38.96 52.45 17.17
C SER A 172 39.82 51.21 16.90
#